data_AF-A0A929NFW3-F1
#
_entry.id   AF-A0A929NFW3-F1
#
_cell.length_a   1.000
_cell.length_b   1.000
_cell.length_c   1.000
_cell.angle_alpha   90.00
_cell.angle_beta   90.00
_cell.angle_gamma   90.00
#
_symmetry.space_group_name_H-M   'P 1'
#
loop_
_entity.id
_entity.type
_entity.pdbx_description
1 polymer ?
#
loop_
_entity_poly.entity_id
_entity_poly.type
_entity_poly.pdbx_seq_one_letter_code
_entity_poly.pdbx_strand_id
1 'polypeptide(L)'
;MKITCPNCQKIYTINEAKIPPGAKTAKCKTCGHSMPLPKKTSAKPPPDTSIIERSCPYCGQMHTLARNKISPDAVTIKCKSCKRPVPLKLEKTAGLVHSLKQEASEPPTEKPAIRPAVQPSRQPAILTITCAGCNKSYNILPEKIPPQAKALKCKACGHRIALPAATVLPLKHEPAPADATPAVGRPGKKIGLYAVAAGIILAVMIGTFTGLKFYKDRQRPQITAVSDKQKAASSALLDAGPFLELTPTPGPVAAEYADDPHLFTTVDAKTLKPKIPRIVKQSLFPGHYLNFGENPQMTLDLDPVNIPNAALAELTYEVRSIQSPDGKDILRAAETKFKPPINPGSAFPGSLSLSVKNGTPPESLGTARIQFMLSLPDALQIFEFKSGEEKGSLKESGGIQVTLGRLEKDVADVTYSGTRSVRLIAYDKTGNALASRETINSTSSVSTRFQGMIDTLKVVSAASMLEYPFEIEVDLNGGQELRLSRKSEIPNRIRYSHHPIPTYSDFSETDLDDLAVAWREAGEREWTDRLEIQLSKGPFSGRADWEVHFFGHDQPQFLTGNAIQGARDISYRLDKGQLASVSAAFGIVQLNIKTDIKRLSFANKEGGKPQTRNLPSGEPVTVSFN
;
A
#
# COMPACT_ATOMS: atom_id res chain seq x y z
N MET A 1 11.68 51.83 -15.32
CA MET A 1 11.16 50.52 -15.75
C MET A 1 10.85 50.49 -17.25
N LYS A 2 10.83 49.31 -17.87
CA LYS A 2 10.26 49.09 -19.21
C LYS A 2 8.83 48.56 -19.08
N ILE A 3 7.91 48.98 -19.95
CA ILE A 3 6.51 48.53 -19.97
C ILE A 3 6.08 48.30 -21.42
N THR A 4 5.41 47.18 -21.69
CA THR A 4 4.90 46.85 -23.02
C THR A 4 3.40 47.12 -23.08
N CYS A 5 2.92 47.80 -24.12
CA CYS A 5 1.49 47.97 -24.34
C CYS A 5 0.85 46.62 -24.70
N PRO A 6 -0.18 46.12 -23.97
CA PRO A 6 -0.78 44.82 -24.25
C PRO A 6 -1.51 44.79 -25.60
N ASN A 7 -1.98 45.94 -26.11
CA ASN A 7 -2.74 46.02 -27.35
C ASN A 7 -1.85 46.11 -28.62
N CYS A 8 -0.80 46.96 -28.61
CA CYS A 8 0.05 47.19 -29.80
C CYS A 8 1.51 46.71 -29.64
N GLN A 9 1.82 46.01 -28.55
CA GLN A 9 3.15 45.48 -28.20
C GLN A 9 4.33 46.47 -28.17
N LYS A 10 4.09 47.78 -28.36
CA LYS A 10 5.14 48.80 -28.28
C LYS A 10 5.69 48.93 -26.87
N ILE A 11 7.02 48.89 -26.75
CA ILE A 11 7.75 48.98 -25.49
C ILE A 11 8.08 50.45 -25.17
N TYR A 12 7.75 50.88 -23.97
CA TYR A 12 8.06 52.20 -23.43
C TYR A 12 9.05 52.09 -22.26
N THR A 13 10.07 52.94 -22.25
CA THR A 13 10.96 53.11 -21.10
C THR A 13 10.46 54.29 -20.28
N ILE A 14 9.96 54.05 -19.07
CA ILE A 14 9.41 55.09 -18.19
C ILE A 14 10.37 55.34 -17.02
N ASN A 15 10.69 56.61 -16.81
CA ASN A 15 11.39 57.07 -15.62
C ASN A 15 10.41 57.13 -14.45
N GLU A 16 10.63 56.27 -13.45
CA GLU A 16 9.74 56.12 -12.28
C GLU A 16 9.67 57.36 -11.39
N ALA A 17 10.65 58.26 -11.46
CA ALA A 17 10.61 59.55 -10.74
C ALA A 17 9.61 60.55 -11.36
N LYS A 18 9.16 60.32 -12.60
CA LYS A 18 8.19 61.19 -13.31
C LYS A 18 6.75 60.66 -13.27
N ILE A 19 6.47 59.60 -12.52
CA ILE A 19 5.12 59.05 -12.36
C ILE A 19 4.41 59.81 -11.22
N PRO A 20 3.23 60.43 -11.47
CA PRO A 20 2.48 61.12 -10.42
C PRO A 20 2.10 60.18 -9.27
N PRO A 21 2.13 60.63 -8.00
CA PRO A 21 1.69 59.83 -6.86
C PRO A 21 0.28 59.29 -7.07
N GLY A 22 0.09 57.98 -6.88
CA GLY A 22 -1.22 57.33 -7.01
C GLY A 22 -1.65 56.94 -8.44
N ALA A 23 -0.88 57.28 -9.48
CA ALA A 23 -1.18 56.85 -10.85
C ALA A 23 -1.13 55.32 -11.00
N LYS A 24 -2.27 54.69 -11.31
CA LYS A 24 -2.40 53.22 -11.48
C LYS A 24 -2.23 52.77 -12.94
N THR A 25 -2.40 53.67 -13.90
CA THR A 25 -2.36 53.38 -15.34
C THR A 25 -1.70 54.53 -16.12
N ALA A 26 -1.20 54.23 -17.32
CA ALA A 26 -0.70 55.19 -18.30
C ALA A 26 -1.25 54.86 -19.70
N LYS A 27 -1.64 55.88 -20.49
CA LYS A 27 -2.14 55.65 -21.86
C LYS A 27 -0.99 55.41 -22.84
N CYS A 28 -1.15 54.43 -23.73
CA CYS A 28 -0.23 54.15 -24.82
C CYS A 28 -0.25 55.30 -25.84
N LYS A 29 0.90 55.93 -26.10
CA LYS A 29 0.99 57.05 -27.07
C LYS A 29 0.65 56.64 -28.52
N THR A 30 0.72 55.34 -28.84
CA THR A 30 0.52 54.83 -30.22
C THR A 30 -0.91 54.34 -30.48
N CYS A 31 -1.63 53.81 -29.49
CA CYS A 31 -2.99 53.27 -29.68
C CYS A 31 -4.01 53.69 -28.61
N GLY A 32 -3.69 54.67 -27.75
CA GLY A 32 -4.58 55.20 -26.71
C GLY A 32 -4.87 54.27 -25.52
N HIS A 33 -4.67 52.97 -25.67
CA HIS A 33 -5.03 51.93 -24.68
C HIS A 33 -4.32 52.12 -23.33
N SER A 34 -5.04 51.91 -22.23
CA SER A 34 -4.54 52.04 -20.86
C SER A 34 -3.64 50.86 -20.46
N MET A 35 -2.44 51.15 -19.95
CA MET A 35 -1.46 50.18 -19.50
C MET A 35 -1.33 50.26 -17.98
N PRO A 36 -1.35 49.14 -17.22
CA PRO A 36 -1.17 49.17 -15.78
C PRO A 36 0.27 49.55 -15.39
N LEU A 37 0.41 50.39 -14.35
CA LEU A 37 1.71 50.72 -13.76
C LEU A 37 1.97 49.81 -12.54
N PRO A 38 3.16 49.23 -12.38
CA PRO A 38 3.52 48.46 -11.18
C PRO A 38 3.38 49.31 -9.90
N LYS A 39 2.73 48.76 -8.87
CA LYS A 39 2.65 49.44 -7.56
C LYS A 39 4.05 49.52 -6.94
N LYS A 40 4.43 50.73 -6.51
CA LYS A 40 5.68 50.98 -5.78
C LYS A 40 5.55 50.43 -4.35
N THR A 41 6.10 49.24 -4.09
CA THR A 41 6.07 48.60 -2.76
C THR A 41 6.87 49.44 -1.76
N SER A 42 6.22 49.94 -0.71
CA SER A 42 6.83 50.79 0.30
C SER A 42 7.42 50.00 1.47
N ALA A 43 8.63 50.41 1.89
CA ALA A 43 9.28 50.12 3.16
C ALA A 43 9.73 48.67 3.47
N LYS A 44 10.97 48.59 3.96
CA LYS A 44 11.63 47.38 4.47
C LYS A 44 11.15 47.11 5.91
N PRO A 45 10.71 45.89 6.28
CA PRO A 45 10.31 45.59 7.66
C PRO A 45 11.52 45.63 8.62
N PRO A 46 11.29 45.86 9.93
CA PRO A 46 12.35 45.89 10.94
C PRO A 46 13.08 44.53 11.06
N PRO A 47 14.36 44.52 11.50
CA PRO A 47 15.17 43.31 11.57
C PRO A 47 14.63 42.31 12.60
N ASP A 48 14.42 41.06 12.17
CA ASP A 48 14.02 39.94 13.02
C ASP A 48 15.16 39.59 14.01
N THR A 49 14.94 39.86 15.29
CA THR A 49 15.87 39.59 16.40
C THR A 49 15.65 38.22 17.05
N SER A 50 14.80 37.35 16.49
CA SER A 50 14.54 36.03 17.06
C SER A 50 15.81 35.18 17.20
N ILE A 51 15.86 34.43 18.30
CA ILE A 51 16.94 33.52 18.63
C ILE A 51 16.50 32.10 18.23
N ILE A 52 17.41 31.37 17.59
CA ILE A 52 17.23 29.97 17.19
C ILE A 52 18.19 29.12 18.01
N GLU A 53 17.65 28.12 18.70
CA GLU A 53 18.43 27.12 19.43
C GLU A 53 18.46 25.79 18.66
N ARG A 54 19.65 25.19 18.56
CA ARG A 54 19.89 23.91 17.86
C ARG A 54 20.96 23.10 18.59
N SER A 55 20.66 21.84 18.90
CA SER A 55 21.70 20.87 19.26
C SER A 55 22.44 20.39 18.02
N CYS A 56 23.74 20.16 18.13
CA CYS A 56 24.51 19.47 17.11
C CYS A 56 24.18 17.97 17.15
N PRO A 57 23.66 17.35 16.07
CA PRO A 57 23.27 15.94 16.09
C PRO A 57 24.46 14.98 16.27
N TYR A 58 25.70 15.44 16.04
CA TYR A 58 26.90 14.61 16.15
C TYR A 58 27.58 14.64 17.53
N CYS A 59 27.32 15.65 18.36
CA CYS A 59 28.02 15.81 19.66
C CYS A 59 27.17 16.42 20.77
N GLY A 60 25.87 16.62 20.56
CA GLY A 60 24.94 17.17 21.55
C GLY A 60 25.10 18.66 21.89
N GLN A 61 26.19 19.33 21.49
CA GLN A 61 26.43 20.73 21.84
C GLN A 61 25.30 21.64 21.35
N MET A 62 24.72 22.42 22.27
CA MET A 62 23.72 23.44 21.94
C MET A 62 24.37 24.68 21.31
N HIS A 63 23.69 25.22 20.29
CA HIS A 63 24.04 26.43 19.57
C HIS A 63 22.89 27.42 19.64
N THR A 64 23.13 28.58 20.26
CA THR A 64 22.22 29.72 20.32
C THR A 64 22.61 30.72 19.25
N LEU A 65 21.73 30.98 18.28
CA LEU A 65 22.00 31.78 17.09
C LEU A 65 20.98 32.91 16.95
N ALA A 66 21.43 34.15 16.83
CA ALA A 66 20.54 35.25 16.45
C ALA A 66 20.25 35.18 14.94
N ARG A 67 18.97 35.18 14.54
CA ARG A 67 18.57 34.96 13.14
C ARG A 67 19.15 36.00 12.18
N ASN A 68 19.30 37.25 12.63
CA ASN A 68 19.94 38.34 11.88
C ASN A 68 21.45 38.15 11.60
N LYS A 69 22.12 37.16 12.23
CA LYS A 69 23.52 36.79 11.96
C LYS A 69 23.66 35.56 11.06
N ILE A 70 22.54 35.00 10.59
CA ILE A 70 22.50 33.86 9.68
C ILE A 70 22.22 34.42 8.27
N SER A 71 23.02 34.02 7.27
CA SER A 71 22.72 34.35 5.88
C SER A 71 21.36 33.75 5.49
N PRO A 72 20.46 34.46 4.78
CA PRO A 72 19.14 33.94 4.40
C PRO A 72 19.21 32.62 3.61
N ASP A 73 20.32 32.38 2.91
CA ASP A 73 20.56 31.17 2.11
C ASP A 73 21.33 30.07 2.86
N ALA A 74 21.72 30.29 4.12
CA ALA A 74 22.45 29.29 4.90
C ALA A 74 21.54 28.12 5.30
N VAL A 75 21.82 26.94 4.75
CA VAL A 75 21.13 25.68 5.10
C VAL A 75 21.74 25.03 6.35
N THR A 76 23.03 25.24 6.60
CA THR A 76 23.78 24.65 7.73
C THR A 76 24.72 25.66 8.39
N ILE A 77 25.16 25.38 9.62
CA ILE A 77 26.29 26.05 10.29
C ILE A 77 27.35 25.03 10.75
N LYS A 78 28.62 25.41 10.88
CA LYS A 78 29.64 24.51 11.46
C LYS A 78 29.54 24.50 12.99
N CYS A 79 29.44 23.30 13.58
CA CYS A 79 29.51 23.12 15.02
C CYS A 79 30.87 23.59 15.58
N LYS A 80 30.86 24.36 16.67
CA LYS A 80 32.11 24.86 17.29
C LYS A 80 33.00 23.72 17.84
N SER A 81 32.41 22.73 18.52
CA SER A 81 33.16 21.58 19.05
C SER A 81 33.59 20.59 17.97
N CYS A 82 32.65 19.97 17.23
CA CYS A 82 32.99 18.85 16.32
C CYS A 82 33.26 19.25 14.85
N LYS A 83 33.17 20.54 14.49
CA LYS A 83 33.35 21.10 13.14
C LYS A 83 32.38 20.63 12.04
N ARG A 84 31.56 19.59 12.29
CA ARG A 84 30.55 19.05 11.37
C ARG A 84 29.40 20.05 11.12
N PRO A 85 28.72 20.00 9.96
CA PRO A 85 27.61 20.88 9.62
C PRO A 85 26.33 20.50 10.39
N VAL A 86 25.68 21.48 11.02
CA VAL A 86 24.40 21.35 11.72
C VAL A 86 23.30 22.01 10.88
N PRO A 87 22.22 21.31 10.51
CA PRO A 87 21.14 21.86 9.71
C PRO A 87 20.33 22.90 10.50
N LEU A 88 19.95 24.00 9.82
CA LEU A 88 19.17 25.08 10.42
C LEU A 88 17.65 24.85 10.29
N LYS A 89 17.22 24.27 9.17
CA LYS A 89 15.82 23.86 8.94
C LYS A 89 15.54 22.58 9.73
N LEU A 90 14.45 22.60 10.49
CA LEU A 90 13.97 21.43 11.22
C LEU A 90 13.07 20.62 10.27
N GLU A 91 13.59 19.51 9.74
CA GLU A 91 12.69 18.42 9.34
C GLU A 91 12.14 17.79 10.61
N LYS A 92 10.83 17.52 10.65
CA LYS A 92 10.15 16.99 11.83
C LYS A 92 10.42 15.50 12.00
N THR A 93 11.60 15.16 12.50
CA THR A 93 11.87 13.84 13.10
C THR A 93 11.64 13.91 14.60
N ALA A 94 10.65 13.15 15.08
CA ALA A 94 10.40 12.93 16.51
C ALA A 94 11.07 11.62 16.94
N GLY A 95 11.69 11.59 18.12
CA GLY A 95 12.31 10.37 18.68
C GLY A 95 13.59 10.67 19.45
N LEU A 96 13.46 10.86 20.76
CA LEU A 96 14.56 11.07 21.69
C LEU A 96 15.07 9.71 22.18
N VAL A 97 16.39 9.49 22.27
CA VAL A 97 16.99 8.44 23.11
C VAL A 97 18.15 9.03 23.91
N HIS A 98 18.24 8.66 25.18
CA HIS A 98 19.20 9.20 26.14
C HIS A 98 20.60 8.56 26.03
N SER A 99 21.59 9.43 26.22
CA SER A 99 22.99 9.20 26.59
C SER A 99 23.27 7.97 27.49
N LEU A 100 24.35 7.23 27.19
CA LEU A 100 25.24 6.67 28.22
C LEU A 100 26.73 6.73 27.83
N LYS A 101 27.53 7.14 28.82
CA LYS A 101 28.98 6.93 29.02
C LYS A 101 29.14 5.51 29.64
N GLN A 102 30.27 4.80 29.70
CA GLN A 102 31.69 5.08 29.40
C GLN A 102 32.43 3.73 29.13
N GLU A 103 33.75 3.76 29.05
CA GLU A 103 34.74 2.70 28.74
C GLU A 103 34.68 1.39 29.57
N ALA A 104 35.38 0.38 29.06
CA ALA A 104 35.46 -0.99 29.58
C ALA A 104 36.68 -1.25 30.50
N SER A 105 36.51 -2.18 31.44
CA SER A 105 37.59 -2.98 32.05
C SER A 105 37.00 -4.23 32.72
N GLU A 106 37.64 -5.37 32.53
CA GLU A 106 37.22 -6.71 33.00
C GLU A 106 38.16 -7.21 34.15
N PRO A 107 37.97 -8.42 34.74
CA PRO A 107 37.28 -8.64 36.01
C PRO A 107 38.22 -9.04 37.17
N PRO A 108 37.72 -9.45 38.37
CA PRO A 108 37.48 -10.90 38.56
C PRO A 108 36.28 -11.31 39.44
N THR A 109 35.80 -12.53 39.14
CA THR A 109 35.14 -13.57 39.96
C THR A 109 34.56 -13.24 41.35
N GLU A 110 33.24 -13.38 41.53
CA GLU A 110 32.67 -14.09 42.70
C GLU A 110 31.22 -14.59 42.48
N LYS A 111 30.86 -15.70 43.15
CA LYS A 111 29.50 -16.27 43.20
C LYS A 111 28.65 -15.55 44.25
N PRO A 112 27.34 -15.38 44.03
CA PRO A 112 26.42 -15.46 45.17
C PRO A 112 25.14 -16.28 44.94
N ALA A 113 24.52 -16.65 46.07
CA ALA A 113 23.38 -17.53 46.18
C ALA A 113 22.02 -16.90 45.82
N ILE A 114 21.05 -17.78 45.55
CA ILE A 114 19.65 -17.47 45.28
C ILE A 114 18.98 -16.80 46.48
N ARG A 115 18.21 -15.72 46.24
CA ARG A 115 17.20 -15.19 47.18
C ARG A 115 15.81 -15.13 46.50
N PRO A 116 14.70 -15.28 47.26
CA PRO A 116 13.36 -15.33 46.67
C PRO A 116 12.90 -13.97 46.10
N ALA A 117 12.05 -14.02 45.08
CA ALA A 117 11.50 -12.84 44.41
C ALA A 117 10.52 -12.06 45.30
N VAL A 118 10.67 -10.73 45.33
CA VAL A 118 9.72 -9.79 45.94
C VAL A 118 8.71 -9.36 44.87
N GLN A 119 7.41 -9.43 45.19
CA GLN A 119 6.35 -8.97 44.28
C GLN A 119 6.47 -7.45 44.00
N PRO A 120 6.37 -6.99 42.75
CA PRO A 120 6.32 -5.57 42.45
C PRO A 120 4.99 -4.96 42.93
N SER A 121 5.06 -3.83 43.63
CA SER A 121 3.88 -3.12 44.11
C SER A 121 3.10 -2.50 42.96
N ARG A 122 1.78 -2.73 42.92
CA ARG A 122 0.87 -2.09 41.96
C ARG A 122 0.80 -0.59 42.25
N GLN A 123 1.37 0.23 41.36
CA GLN A 123 1.10 1.67 41.37
C GLN A 123 -0.35 1.92 40.90
N PRO A 124 -1.13 2.79 41.57
CA PRO A 124 -2.50 3.09 41.17
C PRO A 124 -2.51 3.88 39.86
N ALA A 125 -3.37 3.49 38.92
CA ALA A 125 -3.53 4.18 37.64
C ALA A 125 -4.05 5.61 37.85
N ILE A 126 -3.30 6.60 37.34
CA ILE A 126 -3.65 8.02 37.41
C ILE A 126 -4.42 8.41 36.15
N LEU A 127 -5.63 8.96 36.30
CA LEU A 127 -6.45 9.44 35.19
C LEU A 127 -6.14 10.91 34.90
N THR A 128 -5.58 11.20 33.72
CA THR A 128 -5.33 12.57 33.25
C THR A 128 -6.52 13.09 32.43
N ILE A 129 -7.09 14.23 32.82
CA ILE A 129 -8.26 14.84 32.15
C ILE A 129 -8.00 16.31 31.85
N THR A 130 -8.26 16.74 30.60
CA THR A 130 -8.10 18.14 30.17
C THR A 130 -9.45 18.85 30.08
N CYS A 131 -9.55 20.06 30.62
CA CYS A 131 -10.77 20.85 30.57
C CYS A 131 -10.93 21.58 29.22
N ALA A 132 -11.95 21.24 28.43
CA ALA A 132 -12.24 21.90 27.16
C ALA A 132 -12.47 23.43 27.24
N GLY A 133 -12.86 23.95 28.40
CA GLY A 133 -13.11 25.39 28.60
C GLY A 133 -11.87 26.23 28.94
N CYS A 134 -10.72 25.64 29.29
CA CYS A 134 -9.51 26.39 29.62
C CYS A 134 -8.17 25.66 29.36
N ASN A 135 -8.21 24.47 28.75
CA ASN A 135 -7.07 23.62 28.43
C ASN A 135 -6.15 23.22 29.60
N LYS A 136 -6.55 23.45 30.86
CA LYS A 136 -5.83 22.91 32.03
C LYS A 136 -6.09 21.42 32.18
N SER A 137 -5.01 20.66 32.36
CA SER A 137 -5.03 19.23 32.67
C SER A 137 -5.01 18.98 34.18
N TYR A 138 -5.68 17.91 34.60
CA TYR A 138 -5.79 17.46 35.98
C TYR A 138 -5.44 15.97 36.06
N ASN A 139 -4.60 15.60 37.02
CA ASN A 139 -4.30 14.20 37.36
C ASN A 139 -5.17 13.80 38.55
N ILE A 140 -6.02 12.79 38.36
CA ILE A 140 -7.04 12.37 39.32
C ILE A 140 -6.85 10.88 39.62
N LEU A 141 -6.78 10.53 40.90
CA LEU A 141 -6.89 9.13 41.34
C LEU A 141 -8.35 8.69 41.18
N PRO A 142 -8.67 7.61 40.46
CA PRO A 142 -10.05 7.16 40.22
C PRO A 142 -10.87 7.00 41.50
N GLU A 143 -10.25 6.57 42.59
CA GLU A 143 -10.84 6.44 43.94
C GLU A 143 -11.41 7.75 44.51
N LYS A 144 -10.96 8.92 44.03
CA LYS A 144 -11.47 10.24 44.44
C LYS A 144 -12.62 10.75 43.58
N ILE A 145 -13.09 9.97 42.62
CA ILE A 145 -14.28 10.26 41.82
C ILE A 145 -15.50 9.66 42.53
N PRO A 146 -16.53 10.44 42.91
CA PRO A 146 -17.75 9.88 43.49
C PRO A 146 -18.39 8.87 42.52
N PRO A 147 -18.85 7.69 42.98
CA PRO A 147 -19.22 6.57 42.10
C PRO A 147 -20.44 6.83 41.19
N GLN A 148 -21.14 7.95 41.36
CA GLN A 148 -22.25 8.39 40.49
C GLN A 148 -21.96 9.68 39.71
N ALA A 149 -20.73 10.21 39.78
CA ALA A 149 -20.35 11.45 39.10
C ALA A 149 -20.26 11.23 37.57
N LYS A 150 -21.27 11.67 36.83
CA LYS A 150 -21.22 11.69 35.34
C LYS A 150 -20.33 12.80 34.77
N ALA A 151 -19.93 13.76 35.61
CA ALA A 151 -19.07 14.88 35.23
C ALA A 151 -18.41 15.54 36.45
N LEU A 152 -17.27 16.18 36.24
CA LEU A 152 -16.56 17.01 37.22
C LEU A 152 -16.65 18.49 36.85
N LYS A 153 -16.52 19.40 37.83
CA LYS A 153 -16.46 20.85 37.58
C LYS A 153 -15.01 21.31 37.57
N CYS A 154 -14.57 21.98 36.50
CA CYS A 154 -13.21 22.51 36.41
C CYS A 154 -12.95 23.55 37.50
N LYS A 155 -11.94 23.32 38.34
CA LYS A 155 -11.57 24.25 39.43
C LYS A 155 -11.12 25.63 38.92
N ALA A 156 -10.63 25.73 37.68
CA ALA A 156 -10.07 26.97 37.12
C ALA A 156 -11.09 27.84 36.37
N CYS A 157 -12.10 27.26 35.71
CA CYS A 157 -13.08 28.04 34.90
C CYS A 157 -14.55 27.63 35.12
N GLY A 158 -14.83 26.72 36.05
CA GLY A 158 -16.20 26.26 36.36
C GLY A 158 -16.86 25.39 35.28
N HIS A 159 -16.22 25.19 34.13
CA HIS A 159 -16.76 24.39 33.02
C HIS A 159 -16.93 22.91 33.39
N ARG A 160 -17.98 22.27 32.87
CA ARG A 160 -18.35 20.88 33.19
C ARG A 160 -17.58 19.92 32.28
N ILE A 161 -16.81 19.00 32.88
CA ILE A 161 -15.99 18.00 32.20
C ILE A 161 -16.70 16.65 32.31
N ALA A 162 -17.16 16.09 31.19
CA ALA A 162 -17.77 14.76 31.19
C ALA A 162 -16.73 13.67 31.51
N LEU A 163 -17.12 12.67 32.30
CA LEU A 163 -16.29 11.50 32.58
C LEU A 163 -16.61 10.38 31.57
N PRO A 164 -15.61 9.63 31.06
CA PRO A 164 -15.87 8.53 30.13
C PRO A 164 -16.61 7.38 30.84
N ALA A 165 -17.55 6.75 30.13
CA ALA A 165 -18.47 5.77 30.70
C ALA A 165 -17.77 4.54 31.33
N ALA A 166 -16.55 4.22 30.89
CA ALA A 166 -15.72 3.14 31.42
C ALA A 166 -15.18 3.37 32.85
N THR A 167 -15.44 4.52 33.48
CA THR A 167 -14.93 4.84 34.83
C THR A 167 -15.86 4.38 35.97
N VAL A 168 -17.04 3.82 35.66
CA VAL A 168 -18.00 3.33 36.66
C VAL A 168 -17.74 1.84 36.92
N LEU A 169 -17.10 1.53 38.05
CA LEU A 169 -16.94 0.15 38.51
C LEU A 169 -18.32 -0.49 38.79
N PRO A 170 -18.59 -1.73 38.34
CA PRO A 170 -19.85 -2.40 38.60
C PRO A 170 -20.01 -2.72 40.09
N LEU A 171 -21.20 -2.43 40.63
CA LEU A 171 -21.60 -2.83 41.98
C LEU A 171 -21.67 -4.37 42.06
N LYS A 172 -20.84 -4.93 42.94
CA LYS A 172 -20.79 -6.36 43.28
C LYS A 172 -22.20 -6.86 43.64
N HIS A 173 -22.78 -7.69 42.77
CA HIS A 173 -24.06 -8.35 43.05
C HIS A 173 -23.85 -9.58 43.94
N GLU A 174 -24.77 -9.75 44.88
CA GLU A 174 -24.91 -10.89 45.77
C GLU A 174 -26.05 -11.79 45.24
N PRO A 175 -25.92 -13.12 45.23
CA PRO A 175 -26.89 -13.99 44.59
C PRO A 175 -28.09 -14.31 45.49
N ALA A 176 -29.29 -14.29 44.91
CA ALA A 176 -30.54 -14.76 45.52
C ALA A 176 -31.27 -15.72 44.55
N PRO A 177 -32.13 -16.63 45.06
CA PRO A 177 -32.33 -17.94 44.43
C PRO A 177 -33.45 -18.02 43.37
N ALA A 178 -33.60 -19.23 42.82
CA ALA A 178 -34.50 -19.60 41.74
C ALA A 178 -35.99 -19.71 42.13
N ASP A 179 -36.79 -20.02 41.09
CA ASP A 179 -38.21 -20.39 41.07
C ASP A 179 -39.27 -19.30 41.33
N ALA A 180 -39.98 -18.93 40.25
CA ALA A 180 -41.43 -19.20 40.12
C ALA A 180 -41.96 -18.76 38.74
N THR A 181 -42.69 -19.65 38.06
CA THR A 181 -43.49 -19.30 36.86
C THR A 181 -44.87 -18.80 37.29
N PRO A 182 -45.46 -17.79 36.63
CA PRO A 182 -46.93 -17.75 36.57
C PRO A 182 -47.56 -17.42 35.21
N ALA A 183 -48.64 -18.16 34.96
CA ALA A 183 -49.82 -17.93 34.13
C ALA A 183 -49.94 -16.65 33.25
N VAL A 184 -50.28 -16.86 31.97
CA VAL A 184 -50.79 -15.84 31.05
C VAL A 184 -52.30 -15.66 31.21
N GLY A 185 -52.74 -14.47 31.63
CA GLY A 185 -54.15 -14.05 31.63
C GLY A 185 -54.57 -13.32 30.35
N ARG A 186 -55.79 -13.59 29.86
CA ARG A 186 -56.45 -12.79 28.81
C ARG A 186 -57.02 -11.47 29.39
N PRO A 187 -57.24 -10.46 28.54
CA PRO A 187 -58.63 -10.06 28.31
C PRO A 187 -58.99 -9.76 26.84
N GLY A 188 -60.29 -9.71 26.53
CA GLY A 188 -60.84 -9.12 25.29
C GLY A 188 -60.92 -7.59 25.36
N LYS A 189 -61.65 -6.86 24.49
CA LYS A 189 -62.69 -7.24 23.52
C LYS A 189 -62.91 -6.06 22.51
N LYS A 190 -63.31 -6.36 21.28
CA LYS A 190 -64.16 -5.58 20.34
C LYS A 190 -63.88 -4.09 20.03
N ILE A 191 -63.89 -3.78 18.72
CA ILE A 191 -64.82 -2.85 18.00
C ILE A 191 -64.92 -3.38 16.55
N GLY A 192 -65.98 -3.06 15.79
CA GLY A 192 -66.12 -3.50 14.39
C GLY A 192 -67.20 -2.76 13.60
N LEU A 193 -67.34 -3.11 12.31
CA LEU A 193 -68.21 -2.53 11.25
C LEU A 193 -67.86 -1.06 10.89
N TYR A 194 -68.06 -0.56 9.65
CA TYR A 194 -68.62 -1.10 8.40
C TYR A 194 -67.49 -1.18 7.31
N ALA A 195 -67.65 -1.47 6.01
CA ALA A 195 -68.81 -1.63 5.11
C ALA A 195 -68.52 -2.67 3.99
N VAL A 196 -69.20 -2.55 2.84
CA VAL A 196 -69.10 -3.41 1.62
C VAL A 196 -68.94 -2.54 0.38
N ALA A 197 -68.03 -2.88 -0.55
CA ALA A 197 -68.15 -2.65 -2.01
C ALA A 197 -66.97 -3.27 -2.80
N ALA A 198 -67.21 -3.57 -4.09
CA ALA A 198 -66.22 -3.87 -5.13
C ALA A 198 -65.36 -5.17 -5.02
N GLY A 199 -66.03 -6.32 -5.04
CA GLY A 199 -65.39 -7.57 -5.52
C GLY A 199 -65.31 -7.65 -7.04
N ILE A 200 -64.56 -8.65 -7.54
CA ILE A 200 -64.42 -9.16 -8.94
C ILE A 200 -63.13 -8.80 -9.71
N ILE A 201 -62.51 -7.61 -9.57
CA ILE A 201 -61.23 -7.33 -10.27
C ILE A 201 -59.99 -7.93 -9.55
N LEU A 202 -60.10 -8.23 -8.25
CA LEU A 202 -58.95 -8.66 -7.44
C LEU A 202 -58.51 -10.13 -7.68
N ALA A 203 -59.36 -10.98 -8.25
CA ALA A 203 -59.09 -12.42 -8.38
C ALA A 203 -57.96 -12.76 -9.38
N VAL A 204 -57.80 -11.95 -10.44
CA VAL A 204 -56.76 -12.19 -11.47
C VAL A 204 -55.37 -11.71 -11.02
N MET A 205 -55.30 -10.70 -10.15
CA MET A 205 -54.03 -10.16 -9.64
C MET A 205 -53.44 -10.96 -8.46
N ILE A 206 -54.25 -11.75 -7.75
CA ILE A 206 -53.76 -12.61 -6.65
C ILE A 206 -53.14 -13.92 -7.18
N GLY A 207 -53.59 -14.42 -8.35
CA GLY A 207 -53.05 -15.63 -8.99
C GLY A 207 -51.60 -15.51 -9.44
N THR A 208 -51.15 -14.33 -9.90
CA THR A 208 -49.77 -14.11 -10.36
C THR A 208 -48.79 -13.81 -9.23
N PHE A 209 -49.24 -13.20 -8.13
CA PHE A 209 -48.38 -12.87 -6.99
C PHE A 209 -48.09 -14.05 -6.03
N THR A 210 -48.95 -15.06 -6.02
CA THR A 210 -48.79 -16.24 -5.16
C THR A 210 -47.79 -17.25 -5.73
N GLY A 211 -47.75 -17.43 -7.05
CA GLY A 211 -46.74 -18.28 -7.73
C GLY A 211 -45.30 -17.79 -7.55
N LEU A 212 -45.05 -16.48 -7.68
CA LEU A 212 -43.69 -15.92 -7.58
C LEU A 212 -43.12 -15.97 -6.15
N LYS A 213 -43.97 -15.95 -5.13
CA LYS A 213 -43.54 -16.01 -3.72
C LYS A 213 -43.15 -17.44 -3.31
N PHE A 214 -43.91 -18.44 -3.77
CA PHE A 214 -43.65 -19.85 -3.46
C PHE A 214 -42.34 -20.40 -4.07
N TYR A 215 -41.91 -19.85 -5.21
CA TYR A 215 -40.63 -20.22 -5.83
C TYR A 215 -39.42 -19.59 -5.10
N LYS A 216 -39.59 -18.38 -4.53
CA LYS A 216 -38.49 -17.60 -3.93
C LYS A 216 -38.20 -18.00 -2.47
N ASP A 217 -39.20 -18.42 -1.71
CA ASP A 217 -39.03 -18.83 -0.31
C ASP A 217 -38.49 -20.27 -0.14
N ARG A 218 -38.53 -21.11 -1.19
CA ARG A 218 -38.08 -22.53 -1.09
C ARG A 218 -36.58 -22.74 -1.36
N GLN A 219 -35.92 -21.84 -2.09
CA GLN A 219 -34.46 -21.92 -2.33
C GLN A 219 -33.60 -21.22 -1.27
N ARG A 220 -34.15 -20.20 -0.57
CA ARG A 220 -33.39 -19.45 0.44
C ARG A 220 -32.83 -20.30 1.60
N PRO A 221 -33.58 -21.23 2.21
CA PRO A 221 -33.06 -22.01 3.35
C PRO A 221 -31.95 -22.98 2.97
N GLN A 222 -31.95 -23.52 1.73
CA GLN A 222 -30.93 -24.47 1.31
C GLN A 222 -29.63 -23.79 0.88
N ILE A 223 -29.69 -22.63 0.21
CA ILE A 223 -28.48 -21.91 -0.21
C ILE A 223 -27.71 -21.36 1.00
N THR A 224 -28.39 -20.83 2.03
CA THR A 224 -27.70 -20.42 3.27
C THR A 224 -27.20 -21.61 4.07
N ALA A 225 -27.98 -22.69 4.23
CA ALA A 225 -27.52 -23.86 4.97
C ALA A 225 -26.35 -24.60 4.30
N VAL A 226 -26.27 -24.60 2.96
CA VAL A 226 -25.11 -25.12 2.21
C VAL A 226 -23.92 -24.17 2.33
N SER A 227 -24.12 -22.85 2.19
CA SER A 227 -23.07 -21.84 2.40
C SER A 227 -22.47 -21.88 3.80
N ASP A 228 -23.30 -22.03 4.84
CA ASP A 228 -22.85 -22.05 6.23
C ASP A 228 -22.20 -23.39 6.60
N LYS A 229 -22.68 -24.52 6.06
CA LYS A 229 -21.97 -25.80 6.15
C LYS A 229 -20.67 -25.82 5.35
N GLN A 230 -20.59 -25.17 4.20
CA GLN A 230 -19.34 -25.03 3.44
C GLN A 230 -18.37 -24.09 4.15
N LYS A 231 -18.82 -22.99 4.77
CA LYS A 231 -17.97 -22.15 5.63
C LYS A 231 -17.46 -22.91 6.85
N ALA A 232 -18.33 -23.64 7.55
CA ALA A 232 -17.94 -24.44 8.71
C ALA A 232 -16.99 -25.59 8.32
N ALA A 233 -17.25 -26.28 7.21
CA ALA A 233 -16.38 -27.35 6.70
C ALA A 233 -15.04 -26.81 6.16
N SER A 234 -15.02 -25.63 5.53
CA SER A 234 -13.78 -24.99 5.08
C SER A 234 -12.95 -24.48 6.25
N SER A 235 -13.58 -23.92 7.29
CA SER A 235 -12.89 -23.57 8.55
C SER A 235 -12.33 -24.83 9.20
N ALA A 236 -13.13 -25.90 9.33
CA ALA A 236 -12.70 -27.14 9.94
C ALA A 236 -11.61 -27.89 9.15
N LEU A 237 -11.56 -27.78 7.82
CA LEU A 237 -10.44 -28.29 7.02
C LEU A 237 -9.17 -27.44 7.17
N LEU A 238 -9.31 -26.12 7.34
CA LEU A 238 -8.18 -25.21 7.58
C LEU A 238 -7.61 -25.37 9.00
N ASP A 239 -8.45 -25.70 9.98
CA ASP A 239 -8.04 -25.93 11.39
C ASP A 239 -7.49 -27.35 11.66
N ALA A 240 -7.63 -28.30 10.72
CA ALA A 240 -7.29 -29.73 10.94
C ALA A 240 -6.27 -30.34 9.95
N GLY A 241 -5.80 -29.58 8.96
CA GLY A 241 -4.65 -29.99 8.15
C GLY A 241 -3.33 -29.87 8.93
N PRO A 242 -2.27 -30.62 8.60
CA PRO A 242 -0.93 -30.25 9.06
C PRO A 242 -0.64 -28.83 8.55
N PHE A 243 -0.42 -27.90 9.48
CA PHE A 243 -0.07 -26.52 9.14
C PHE A 243 1.08 -26.54 8.13
N LEU A 244 0.96 -25.71 7.07
CA LEU A 244 2.08 -25.41 6.17
C LEU A 244 3.13 -24.61 6.96
N GLU A 245 3.87 -25.31 7.81
CA GLU A 245 4.84 -24.73 8.72
C GLU A 245 6.12 -24.42 7.94
N LEU A 246 6.48 -23.14 7.85
CA LEU A 246 7.72 -22.74 7.20
C LEU A 246 8.91 -23.25 8.03
N THR A 247 9.70 -24.14 7.43
CA THR A 247 10.98 -24.59 7.99
C THR A 247 12.09 -23.59 7.66
N PRO A 248 13.06 -23.36 8.57
CA PRO A 248 14.25 -22.56 8.29
C PRO A 248 15.05 -23.10 7.10
N THR A 249 15.69 -22.21 6.34
CA THR A 249 16.52 -22.61 5.20
C THR A 249 17.75 -23.39 5.69
N PRO A 250 18.05 -24.58 5.15
CA PRO A 250 19.25 -25.34 5.52
C PRO A 250 20.53 -24.64 5.04
N GLY A 251 21.62 -24.76 5.79
CA GLY A 251 22.90 -24.12 5.44
C GLY A 251 22.92 -22.60 5.66
N PRO A 252 23.82 -21.86 4.98
CA PRO A 252 23.91 -20.41 5.07
C PRO A 252 22.77 -19.72 4.31
N VAL A 253 22.25 -18.62 4.84
CA VAL A 253 21.19 -17.83 4.21
C VAL A 253 21.78 -16.53 3.66
N ALA A 254 21.66 -16.31 2.35
CA ALA A 254 22.04 -15.05 1.72
C ALA A 254 21.07 -13.94 2.13
N ALA A 255 21.61 -12.75 2.39
CA ALA A 255 20.80 -11.57 2.72
C ALA A 255 20.37 -10.85 1.44
N GLU A 256 19.07 -10.63 1.28
CA GLU A 256 18.50 -9.67 0.34
C GLU A 256 17.65 -8.67 1.13
N TYR A 257 17.80 -7.40 0.80
CA TYR A 257 17.24 -6.30 1.58
C TYR A 257 16.03 -5.69 0.88
N ALA A 258 15.05 -5.27 1.68
CA ALA A 258 13.90 -4.49 1.24
C ALA A 258 14.01 -3.06 1.79
N ASP A 259 13.29 -2.12 1.17
CA ASP A 259 13.13 -0.77 1.72
C ASP A 259 12.40 -0.85 3.07
N ASP A 260 12.94 -0.18 4.10
CA ASP A 260 12.31 -0.10 5.42
C ASP A 260 10.97 0.66 5.31
N PRO A 261 9.82 0.03 5.57
CA PRO A 261 8.53 0.63 5.27
C PRO A 261 8.28 1.86 6.16
N HIS A 262 7.88 2.97 5.52
CA HIS A 262 7.51 4.19 6.23
C HIS A 262 6.16 4.03 6.93
N LEU A 263 6.21 3.49 8.15
CA LEU A 263 5.06 3.28 9.03
C LEU A 263 4.70 4.53 9.82
N PHE A 264 3.41 4.84 9.86
CA PHE A 264 2.84 5.90 10.68
C PHE A 264 1.97 5.27 11.77
N THR A 265 2.42 5.36 13.03
CA THR A 265 1.70 4.80 14.18
C THR A 265 0.30 5.39 14.36
N THR A 266 0.08 6.61 13.88
CA THR A 266 -1.23 7.26 13.76
C THR A 266 -1.32 8.07 12.47
N VAL A 267 -2.48 8.04 11.83
CA VAL A 267 -2.80 8.77 10.60
C VAL A 267 -3.98 9.69 10.86
N ASP A 268 -3.85 10.98 10.51
CA ASP A 268 -4.98 11.90 10.58
C ASP A 268 -5.96 11.66 9.43
N ALA A 269 -6.91 10.74 9.66
CA ALA A 269 -7.98 10.41 8.74
C ALA A 269 -8.78 11.64 8.27
N LYS A 270 -8.89 12.72 9.07
CA LYS A 270 -9.65 13.92 8.69
C LYS A 270 -8.94 14.73 7.60
N THR A 271 -7.62 14.85 7.67
CA THR A 271 -6.83 15.56 6.63
C THR A 271 -6.43 14.65 5.46
N LEU A 272 -6.49 13.33 5.62
CA LEU A 272 -6.23 12.36 4.53
C LEU A 272 -7.46 12.12 3.63
N LYS A 273 -8.65 11.84 4.20
CA LYS A 273 -9.90 11.56 3.46
C LYS A 273 -10.14 12.41 2.20
N PRO A 274 -10.16 13.77 2.26
CA PRO A 274 -10.44 14.59 1.08
C PRO A 274 -9.37 14.54 -0.01
N LYS A 275 -8.20 13.93 0.26
CA LYS A 275 -7.11 13.77 -0.71
C LYS A 275 -7.13 12.41 -1.41
N ILE A 276 -7.63 11.36 -0.73
CA ILE A 276 -7.58 9.96 -1.22
C ILE A 276 -8.12 9.82 -2.66
N PRO A 277 -9.33 10.32 -3.02
CA PRO A 277 -9.87 10.11 -4.38
C PRO A 277 -9.00 10.76 -5.46
N ARG A 278 -8.38 11.90 -5.14
CA ARG A 278 -7.46 12.59 -6.05
C ARG A 278 -6.14 11.83 -6.20
N ILE A 279 -5.56 11.31 -5.12
CA ILE A 279 -4.28 10.57 -5.17
C ILE A 279 -4.48 9.26 -5.95
N VAL A 280 -5.55 8.52 -5.67
CA VAL A 280 -5.87 7.27 -6.39
C VAL A 280 -6.17 7.57 -7.87
N LYS A 281 -6.95 8.62 -8.20
CA LYS A 281 -7.18 9.03 -9.60
C LYS A 281 -5.88 9.41 -10.32
N GLN A 282 -4.90 9.99 -9.62
CA GLN A 282 -3.60 10.35 -10.19
C GLN A 282 -2.65 9.16 -10.37
N SER A 283 -2.97 8.01 -9.76
CA SER A 283 -2.19 6.76 -9.87
C SER A 283 -2.85 5.76 -10.85
N LEU A 284 -4.08 6.01 -11.31
CA LEU A 284 -4.78 5.20 -12.29
C LEU A 284 -4.54 5.72 -13.71
N PHE A 285 -4.28 4.81 -14.65
CA PHE A 285 -4.12 5.13 -16.07
C PHE A 285 -4.66 4.02 -16.97
N PRO A 286 -5.10 4.33 -18.21
CA PRO A 286 -5.46 3.33 -19.21
C PRO A 286 -4.30 2.38 -19.50
N GLY A 287 -4.56 1.07 -19.35
CA GLY A 287 -3.63 -0.01 -19.69
C GLY A 287 -3.97 -0.61 -21.06
N HIS A 288 -4.17 -1.93 -21.10
CA HIS A 288 -4.39 -2.68 -22.34
C HIS A 288 -5.87 -2.93 -22.64
N TYR A 289 -6.26 -2.74 -23.90
CA TYR A 289 -7.51 -3.27 -24.44
C TYR A 289 -7.27 -4.68 -25.00
N LEU A 290 -8.05 -5.65 -24.53
CA LEU A 290 -7.93 -7.07 -24.83
C LEU A 290 -9.21 -7.57 -25.50
N ASN A 291 -9.15 -7.86 -26.79
CA ASN A 291 -10.28 -8.35 -27.57
C ASN A 291 -10.38 -9.89 -27.52
N PHE A 292 -10.99 -10.43 -26.47
CA PHE A 292 -11.27 -11.87 -26.35
C PHE A 292 -12.57 -12.27 -27.09
N GLY A 293 -12.72 -11.85 -28.35
CA GLY A 293 -13.90 -12.12 -29.17
C GLY A 293 -15.18 -11.56 -28.55
N GLU A 294 -16.07 -12.43 -28.07
CA GLU A 294 -17.31 -12.02 -27.39
C GLU A 294 -17.09 -11.34 -26.03
N ASN A 295 -15.90 -11.48 -25.45
CA ASN A 295 -15.58 -11.04 -24.09
C ASN A 295 -14.50 -9.94 -24.02
N PRO A 296 -14.62 -8.82 -24.76
CA PRO A 296 -13.63 -7.74 -24.70
C PRO A 296 -13.49 -7.16 -23.29
N GLN A 297 -12.27 -6.73 -22.95
CA GLN A 297 -11.92 -6.14 -21.67
C GLN A 297 -10.93 -4.98 -21.88
N MET A 298 -10.94 -4.02 -20.95
CA MET A 298 -9.94 -2.97 -20.83
C MET A 298 -9.30 -3.04 -19.45
N THR A 299 -7.99 -2.85 -19.31
CA THR A 299 -7.34 -2.68 -18.00
C THR A 299 -7.17 -1.20 -17.65
N LEU A 300 -7.26 -0.90 -16.35
CA LEU A 300 -6.63 0.29 -15.79
C LEU A 300 -5.50 -0.17 -14.90
N ASP A 301 -4.29 0.30 -15.18
CA ASP A 301 -3.14 -0.01 -14.37
C ASP A 301 -3.07 0.98 -13.20
N LEU A 302 -2.61 0.51 -12.03
CA LEU A 302 -2.52 1.30 -10.81
C LEU A 302 -1.05 1.42 -10.37
N ASP A 303 -0.49 2.63 -10.47
CA ASP A 303 0.78 3.00 -9.85
C ASP A 303 0.67 2.95 -8.30
N PRO A 304 1.78 2.75 -7.57
CA PRO A 304 1.79 2.81 -6.11
C PRO A 304 1.19 4.10 -5.54
N VAL A 305 0.14 3.96 -4.74
CA VAL A 305 -0.63 5.05 -4.14
C VAL A 305 0.09 5.57 -2.91
N ASN A 306 0.74 6.73 -3.03
CA ASN A 306 1.48 7.35 -1.93
C ASN A 306 0.55 7.96 -0.88
N ILE A 307 0.11 7.14 0.07
CA ILE A 307 -0.58 7.50 1.32
C ILE A 307 0.11 6.86 2.52
N PRO A 308 0.02 7.44 3.74
CA PRO A 308 0.52 6.81 4.97
C PRO A 308 0.00 5.39 5.10
N ASN A 309 0.85 4.43 5.49
CA ASN A 309 0.49 3.01 5.67
C ASN A 309 -0.07 2.29 4.43
N ALA A 310 0.11 2.83 3.20
CA ALA A 310 -0.41 2.23 1.97
C ALA A 310 -0.04 0.74 1.79
N ALA A 311 1.18 0.36 2.20
CA ALA A 311 1.68 -1.01 2.09
C ALA A 311 0.98 -2.03 3.02
N LEU A 312 0.14 -1.55 3.95
CA LEU A 312 -0.73 -2.33 4.84
C LEU A 312 -2.22 -2.13 4.51
N ALA A 313 -2.53 -1.39 3.45
CA ALA A 313 -3.90 -1.08 3.05
C ALA A 313 -4.43 -2.11 2.04
N GLU A 314 -5.75 -2.18 1.94
CA GLU A 314 -6.46 -2.93 0.91
C GLU A 314 -7.39 -1.99 0.14
N LEU A 315 -7.41 -2.14 -1.18
CA LEU A 315 -8.25 -1.39 -2.10
C LEU A 315 -9.09 -2.36 -2.92
N THR A 316 -10.40 -2.33 -2.75
CA THR A 316 -11.35 -3.06 -3.59
C THR A 316 -12.13 -2.09 -4.48
N TYR A 317 -12.66 -2.58 -5.60
CA TYR A 317 -13.32 -1.73 -6.60
C TYR A 317 -14.51 -2.41 -7.29
N GLU A 318 -15.54 -1.62 -7.55
CA GLU A 318 -16.73 -1.97 -8.32
C GLU A 318 -16.90 -0.98 -9.47
N VAL A 319 -17.08 -1.48 -10.70
CA VAL A 319 -17.27 -0.63 -11.88
C VAL A 319 -18.75 -0.31 -11.97
N ARG A 320 -19.12 0.95 -11.79
CA ARG A 320 -20.50 1.44 -11.75
C ARG A 320 -21.07 1.70 -13.14
N SER A 321 -20.25 2.23 -14.05
CA SER A 321 -20.59 2.39 -15.47
C SER A 321 -19.32 2.49 -16.32
N ILE A 322 -19.46 2.19 -17.60
CA ILE A 322 -18.48 2.53 -18.64
C ILE A 322 -19.28 3.16 -19.76
N GLN A 323 -18.92 4.36 -20.17
CA GLN A 323 -19.61 5.11 -21.21
C GLN A 323 -18.68 5.33 -22.40
N SER A 324 -19.22 5.27 -23.60
CA SER A 324 -18.57 5.75 -24.83
C SER A 324 -18.59 7.29 -24.89
N PRO A 325 -17.85 7.93 -25.82
CA PRO A 325 -17.78 9.40 -25.91
C PRO A 325 -19.12 10.11 -26.17
N ASP A 326 -20.11 9.42 -26.74
CA ASP A 326 -21.50 9.85 -26.93
C ASP A 326 -22.41 9.60 -25.70
N GLY A 327 -21.85 9.06 -24.61
CA GLY A 327 -22.55 8.81 -23.34
C GLY A 327 -23.32 7.49 -23.26
N LYS A 328 -23.30 6.66 -24.31
CA LYS A 328 -23.94 5.34 -24.32
C LYS A 328 -23.24 4.39 -23.36
N ASP A 329 -24.01 3.70 -22.53
CA ASP A 329 -23.46 2.69 -21.62
C ASP A 329 -22.95 1.46 -22.40
N ILE A 330 -21.68 1.12 -22.17
CA ILE A 330 -20.94 0.00 -22.76
C ILE A 330 -20.37 -0.94 -21.69
N LEU A 331 -20.72 -0.78 -20.41
CA LEU A 331 -20.40 -1.76 -19.36
C LEU A 331 -21.12 -3.08 -19.65
N ARG A 332 -20.37 -4.17 -19.82
CA ARG A 332 -20.98 -5.51 -19.83
C ARG A 332 -21.47 -5.80 -18.41
N ALA A 333 -22.76 -6.09 -18.27
CA ALA A 333 -23.33 -6.57 -17.01
C ALA A 333 -22.52 -7.78 -16.55
N ALA A 334 -21.78 -7.62 -15.47
CA ALA A 334 -20.81 -8.60 -15.05
C ALA A 334 -21.52 -9.77 -14.36
N GLU A 335 -21.26 -10.99 -14.82
CA GLU A 335 -21.18 -12.12 -13.90
C GLU A 335 -20.25 -11.73 -12.75
N THR A 336 -20.63 -12.03 -11.49
CA THR A 336 -19.85 -11.67 -10.30
C THR A 336 -18.54 -12.45 -10.21
N LYS A 337 -17.57 -12.09 -11.05
CA LYS A 337 -16.20 -12.58 -11.00
C LYS A 337 -15.53 -11.96 -9.77
N PHE A 338 -14.98 -12.83 -8.93
CA PHE A 338 -14.20 -12.43 -7.76
C PHE A 338 -13.08 -11.49 -8.18
N LYS A 339 -13.04 -10.29 -7.58
CA LYS A 339 -11.98 -9.32 -7.76
C LYS A 339 -11.09 -9.37 -6.52
N PRO A 340 -9.83 -9.80 -6.62
CA PRO A 340 -8.93 -9.81 -5.46
C PRO A 340 -8.73 -8.37 -4.95
N PRO A 341 -8.56 -8.18 -3.63
CA PRO A 341 -8.16 -6.89 -3.09
C PRO A 341 -6.77 -6.51 -3.64
N ILE A 342 -6.62 -5.24 -3.99
CA ILE A 342 -5.37 -4.66 -4.46
C ILE A 342 -4.64 -4.07 -3.23
N ASN A 343 -3.36 -4.35 -3.04
CA ASN A 343 -2.54 -3.61 -2.08
C ASN A 343 -2.04 -2.32 -2.76
N PRO A 344 -2.57 -1.14 -2.42
CA PRO A 344 -2.29 0.08 -3.16
C PRO A 344 -0.89 0.64 -2.84
N GLY A 345 -0.21 0.17 -1.78
CA GLY A 345 1.19 0.48 -1.49
C GLY A 345 2.18 -0.60 -1.89
N SER A 346 1.75 -1.62 -2.64
CA SER A 346 2.67 -2.54 -3.33
C SER A 346 3.51 -1.77 -4.34
N ALA A 347 4.74 -2.21 -4.61
CA ALA A 347 5.52 -1.75 -5.76
C ALA A 347 4.83 -2.09 -7.10
N PHE A 348 4.00 -3.14 -7.08
CA PHE A 348 3.16 -3.59 -8.18
C PHE A 348 1.73 -3.81 -7.65
N PRO A 349 0.88 -2.76 -7.60
CA PRO A 349 -0.52 -2.90 -7.18
C PRO A 349 -1.35 -3.73 -8.18
N GLY A 350 -0.91 -3.80 -9.44
CA GLY A 350 -1.57 -4.55 -10.50
C GLY A 350 -2.57 -3.69 -11.29
N SER A 351 -3.54 -4.36 -11.91
CA SER A 351 -4.49 -3.75 -12.84
C SER A 351 -5.94 -4.08 -12.52
N LEU A 352 -6.83 -3.11 -12.69
CA LEU A 352 -8.27 -3.26 -12.62
C LEU A 352 -8.81 -3.75 -13.97
N SER A 353 -9.65 -4.79 -13.98
CA SER A 353 -10.36 -5.22 -15.20
C SER A 353 -11.73 -4.54 -15.33
N LEU A 354 -11.94 -3.95 -16.51
CA LEU A 354 -13.18 -3.35 -16.98
C LEU A 354 -13.78 -4.24 -18.08
N SER A 355 -14.96 -4.82 -17.82
CA SER A 355 -15.67 -5.66 -18.81
C SER A 355 -16.57 -4.80 -19.70
N VAL A 356 -16.34 -4.80 -21.02
CA VAL A 356 -17.12 -4.00 -21.99
C VAL A 356 -18.01 -4.89 -22.87
N LYS A 357 -19.11 -4.34 -23.41
CA LYS A 357 -20.08 -5.12 -24.21
C LYS A 357 -19.42 -5.72 -25.46
N ASN A 358 -19.92 -6.88 -25.90
CA ASN A 358 -19.47 -7.50 -27.16
C ASN A 358 -19.61 -6.49 -28.32
N GLY A 359 -18.64 -6.49 -29.25
CA GLY A 359 -18.61 -5.56 -30.38
C GLY A 359 -18.33 -4.10 -30.03
N THR A 360 -17.85 -3.78 -28.82
CA THR A 360 -17.42 -2.42 -28.41
C THR A 360 -15.93 -2.23 -28.75
N PRO A 361 -15.56 -1.57 -29.85
CA PRO A 361 -14.15 -1.43 -30.25
C PRO A 361 -13.40 -0.41 -29.35
N PRO A 362 -12.06 -0.43 -29.30
CA PRO A 362 -11.28 0.40 -28.37
C PRO A 362 -11.53 1.91 -28.54
N GLU A 363 -11.71 2.40 -29.76
CA GLU A 363 -12.02 3.81 -30.05
C GLU A 363 -13.41 4.27 -29.57
N SER A 364 -14.26 3.33 -29.16
CA SER A 364 -15.58 3.61 -28.56
C SER A 364 -15.54 3.67 -27.03
N LEU A 365 -14.38 3.45 -26.39
CA LEU A 365 -14.22 3.74 -24.97
C LEU A 365 -14.34 5.25 -24.71
N GLY A 366 -14.88 5.64 -23.56
CA GLY A 366 -14.99 7.03 -23.12
C GLY A 366 -14.55 7.18 -21.68
N THR A 367 -15.49 7.13 -20.73
CA THR A 367 -15.22 7.24 -19.30
C THR A 367 -15.65 5.99 -18.54
N ALA A 368 -14.99 5.70 -17.42
CA ALA A 368 -15.43 4.69 -16.46
C ALA A 368 -15.68 5.34 -15.09
N ARG A 369 -16.81 5.01 -14.47
CA ARG A 369 -17.12 5.36 -13.08
C ARG A 369 -16.85 4.16 -12.20
N ILE A 370 -15.96 4.32 -11.24
CA ILE A 370 -15.47 3.24 -10.39
C ILE A 370 -15.64 3.65 -8.94
N GLN A 371 -16.41 2.86 -8.20
CA GLN A 371 -16.50 2.96 -6.76
C GLN A 371 -15.39 2.13 -6.13
N PHE A 372 -14.63 2.74 -5.25
CA PHE A 372 -13.59 2.10 -4.46
C PHE A 372 -14.03 1.98 -3.01
N MET A 373 -13.52 0.94 -2.33
CA MET A 373 -13.44 0.88 -0.88
C MET A 373 -11.99 0.69 -0.49
N LEU A 374 -11.44 1.68 0.22
CA LEU A 374 -10.12 1.60 0.83
C LEU A 374 -10.29 1.22 2.31
N SER A 375 -9.66 0.12 2.72
CA SER A 375 -9.42 -0.23 4.11
C SER A 375 -7.96 0.11 4.44
N LEU A 376 -7.74 1.10 5.31
CA LEU A 376 -6.42 1.65 5.61
C LEU A 376 -6.15 1.63 7.12
N PRO A 377 -5.05 1.05 7.62
CA PRO A 377 -4.69 1.17 9.03
C PRO A 377 -4.39 2.63 9.42
N ASP A 378 -5.26 3.25 10.22
CA ASP A 378 -5.11 4.64 10.68
C ASP A 378 -4.54 4.76 12.10
N ALA A 379 -4.42 3.64 12.81
CA ALA A 379 -3.52 3.50 13.95
C ALA A 379 -2.85 2.11 13.93
N LEU A 380 -1.57 2.05 14.32
CA LEU A 380 -0.77 0.82 14.38
C LEU A 380 -0.25 0.56 15.80
N GLN A 381 -0.20 -0.72 16.19
CA GLN A 381 0.64 -1.21 17.28
C GLN A 381 1.80 -2.00 16.68
N ILE A 382 3.01 -1.78 17.20
CA ILE A 382 4.24 -2.45 16.75
C ILE A 382 4.81 -3.22 17.94
N PHE A 383 4.91 -4.54 17.80
CA PHE A 383 5.53 -5.42 18.78
C PHE A 383 6.89 -5.86 18.26
N GLU A 384 7.95 -5.62 19.02
CA GLU A 384 9.31 -5.99 18.62
C GLU A 384 9.77 -7.22 19.40
N PHE A 385 10.19 -8.27 18.68
CA PHE A 385 10.79 -9.48 19.21
C PHE A 385 12.27 -9.58 18.80
N LYS A 386 13.11 -10.17 19.66
CA LYS A 386 14.56 -10.31 19.42
C LYS A 386 14.94 -11.77 19.16
N SER A 387 15.97 -11.98 18.35
CA SER A 387 16.58 -13.30 18.15
C SER A 387 17.03 -13.89 19.49
N GLY A 388 16.65 -15.15 19.73
CA GLY A 388 16.83 -15.83 21.02
C GLY A 388 15.70 -15.63 22.03
N GLU A 389 14.67 -14.84 21.73
CA GLU A 389 13.45 -14.76 22.54
C GLU A 389 12.61 -16.04 22.41
N GLU A 390 12.11 -16.56 23.53
CA GLU A 390 11.56 -17.92 23.59
C GLU A 390 10.22 -18.07 22.86
N LYS A 391 10.00 -19.24 22.26
CA LYS A 391 8.69 -19.65 21.74
C LYS A 391 7.64 -19.59 22.85
N GLY A 392 6.50 -18.98 22.55
CA GLY A 392 5.43 -18.69 23.51
C GLY A 392 5.49 -17.29 24.12
N SER A 393 6.52 -16.49 23.83
CA SER A 393 6.61 -15.10 24.31
C SER A 393 5.42 -14.27 23.84
N LEU A 394 4.63 -13.76 24.79
CA LEU A 394 3.41 -12.98 24.57
C LEU A 394 3.70 -11.48 24.76
N LYS A 395 3.21 -10.66 23.83
CA LYS A 395 3.20 -9.19 23.94
C LYS A 395 1.80 -8.66 23.69
N GLU A 396 1.38 -7.70 24.51
CA GLU A 396 0.03 -7.14 24.48
C GLU A 396 0.07 -5.61 24.53
N SER A 397 -0.73 -4.95 23.68
CA SER A 397 -0.90 -3.51 23.65
C SER A 397 -2.23 -3.14 22.98
N GLY A 398 -2.99 -2.22 23.59
CA GLY A 398 -4.23 -1.71 23.00
C GLY A 398 -5.34 -2.76 22.78
N GLY A 399 -5.29 -3.89 23.50
CA GLY A 399 -6.22 -5.02 23.29
C GLY A 399 -5.83 -5.96 22.14
N ILE A 400 -4.67 -5.75 21.52
CA ILE A 400 -4.05 -6.68 20.58
C ILE A 400 -3.04 -7.53 21.34
N GLN A 401 -3.10 -8.85 21.15
CA GLN A 401 -2.16 -9.81 21.69
C GLN A 401 -1.41 -10.48 20.54
N VAL A 402 -0.09 -10.64 20.69
CA VAL A 402 0.79 -11.33 19.73
C VAL A 402 1.67 -12.31 20.49
N THR A 403 1.65 -13.58 20.08
CA THR A 403 2.47 -14.65 20.66
C THR A 403 3.47 -15.17 19.64
N LEU A 404 4.75 -15.26 20.03
CA LEU A 404 5.81 -15.76 19.18
C LEU A 404 5.73 -17.29 19.02
N GLY A 405 5.49 -17.78 17.81
CA GLY A 405 5.43 -19.22 17.49
C GLY A 405 6.79 -19.79 17.04
N ARG A 406 7.57 -19.02 16.28
CA ARG A 406 8.98 -19.30 15.91
C ARG A 406 9.71 -17.98 15.64
N LEU A 407 11.00 -17.93 15.99
CA LEU A 407 11.94 -16.93 15.50
C LEU A 407 13.32 -17.59 15.36
N GLU A 408 13.58 -18.16 14.19
CA GLU A 408 14.71 -19.07 13.98
C GLU A 408 15.32 -18.84 12.59
N LYS A 409 16.61 -18.45 12.57
CA LYS A 409 17.38 -18.12 11.37
C LYS A 409 16.65 -17.12 10.47
N ASP A 410 16.01 -17.59 9.41
CA ASP A 410 15.34 -16.83 8.36
C ASP A 410 13.81 -16.95 8.42
N VAL A 411 13.25 -17.65 9.40
CA VAL A 411 11.80 -17.82 9.56
C VAL A 411 11.29 -17.22 10.86
N ALA A 412 10.19 -16.47 10.77
CA ALA A 412 9.38 -16.06 11.89
C ALA A 412 7.94 -16.59 11.75
N ASP A 413 7.33 -16.92 12.88
CA ASP A 413 5.91 -17.25 13.01
C ASP A 413 5.33 -16.59 14.25
N VAL A 414 4.14 -16.01 14.14
CA VAL A 414 3.38 -15.47 15.27
C VAL A 414 1.91 -15.81 15.16
N THR A 415 1.26 -16.04 16.30
CA THR A 415 -0.19 -15.98 16.41
C THR A 415 -0.63 -14.64 16.99
N TYR A 416 -1.83 -14.19 16.67
CA TYR A 416 -2.35 -12.91 17.10
C TYR A 416 -3.87 -12.92 17.34
N SER A 417 -4.32 -12.02 18.20
CA SER A 417 -5.74 -11.74 18.43
C SER A 417 -5.98 -10.25 18.68
N GLY A 418 -7.24 -9.81 18.59
CA GLY A 418 -7.62 -8.40 18.79
C GLY A 418 -7.38 -7.47 17.59
N THR A 419 -6.82 -7.98 16.49
CA THR A 419 -6.59 -7.25 15.23
C THR A 419 -7.08 -8.06 14.01
N ARG A 420 -7.22 -7.40 12.86
CA ARG A 420 -7.61 -8.00 11.57
C ARG A 420 -6.49 -8.05 10.54
N SER A 421 -5.39 -7.32 10.76
CA SER A 421 -4.31 -7.19 9.81
C SER A 421 -2.98 -7.12 10.56
N VAL A 422 -2.08 -8.04 10.22
CA VAL A 422 -0.73 -8.14 10.76
C VAL A 422 0.26 -8.30 9.63
N ARG A 423 1.40 -7.62 9.71
CA ARG A 423 2.54 -7.79 8.82
C ARG A 423 3.82 -7.97 9.62
N LEU A 424 4.63 -8.93 9.19
CA LEU A 424 5.97 -9.15 9.73
C LEU A 424 7.00 -8.33 8.94
N ILE A 425 7.95 -7.72 9.67
CA ILE A 425 9.14 -7.07 9.11
C ILE A 425 10.33 -7.57 9.93
N ALA A 426 11.24 -8.28 9.28
CA ALA A 426 12.49 -8.70 9.90
C ALA A 426 13.62 -7.72 9.58
N TYR A 427 14.56 -7.61 10.52
CA TYR A 427 15.80 -6.85 10.37
C TYR A 427 16.98 -7.73 10.74
N ASP A 428 18.10 -7.55 10.07
CA ASP A 428 19.37 -8.18 10.45
C ASP A 428 20.06 -7.46 11.62
N LYS A 429 21.17 -8.04 12.10
CA LYS A 429 22.00 -7.49 13.19
C LYS A 429 22.60 -6.11 12.91
N THR A 430 22.52 -5.62 11.68
CA THR A 430 23.00 -4.29 11.28
C THR A 430 21.85 -3.27 11.21
N GLY A 431 20.61 -3.71 11.44
CA GLY A 431 19.40 -2.88 11.40
C GLY A 431 18.79 -2.72 10.01
N ASN A 432 19.24 -3.49 9.01
CA ASN A 432 18.69 -3.43 7.66
C ASN A 432 17.47 -4.35 7.51
N ALA A 433 16.40 -3.85 6.87
CA ALA A 433 15.16 -4.61 6.67
C ALA A 433 15.36 -5.72 5.63
N LEU A 434 14.97 -6.95 5.98
CA LEU A 434 15.09 -8.14 5.14
C LEU A 434 13.90 -8.27 4.19
N ALA A 435 14.16 -8.69 2.96
CA ALA A 435 13.12 -9.02 1.99
C ALA A 435 12.39 -10.32 2.40
N SER A 436 11.08 -10.38 2.16
CA SER A 436 10.24 -11.57 2.40
C SER A 436 10.20 -12.46 1.15
N ARG A 437 10.53 -13.74 1.30
CA ARG A 437 10.52 -14.74 0.22
C ARG A 437 9.20 -15.51 0.11
N GLU A 438 8.64 -15.89 1.25
CA GLU A 438 7.44 -16.72 1.34
C GLU A 438 6.67 -16.34 2.59
N THR A 439 5.35 -16.14 2.47
CA THR A 439 4.47 -15.73 3.58
C THR A 439 3.21 -16.58 3.55
N ILE A 440 2.83 -17.11 4.71
CA ILE A 440 1.65 -17.94 4.91
C ILE A 440 0.82 -17.29 6.01
N ASN A 441 -0.42 -16.91 5.68
CA ASN A 441 -1.33 -16.19 6.55
C ASN A 441 -2.58 -17.02 6.82
N SER A 442 -3.05 -16.99 8.07
CA SER A 442 -4.39 -17.46 8.45
C SER A 442 -5.22 -16.29 8.99
N THR A 443 -6.35 -16.57 9.63
CA THR A 443 -7.15 -15.54 10.32
C THR A 443 -6.52 -15.05 11.62
N SER A 444 -5.60 -15.81 12.21
CA SER A 444 -5.04 -15.59 13.56
C SER A 444 -3.54 -15.90 13.66
N SER A 445 -2.85 -16.19 12.54
CA SER A 445 -1.41 -16.42 12.50
C SER A 445 -0.79 -15.93 11.19
N VAL A 446 0.49 -15.60 11.26
CA VAL A 446 1.34 -15.32 10.09
C VAL A 446 2.72 -15.91 10.29
N SER A 447 3.13 -16.74 9.33
CA SER A 447 4.50 -17.25 9.19
C SER A 447 5.15 -16.60 7.97
N THR A 448 6.42 -16.23 8.04
CA THR A 448 7.17 -15.68 6.89
C THR A 448 8.62 -16.14 6.92
N ARG A 449 9.12 -16.57 5.75
CA ARG A 449 10.54 -16.76 5.46
C ARG A 449 11.08 -15.49 4.82
N PHE A 450 12.17 -14.98 5.38
CA PHE A 450 12.92 -13.82 4.91
C PHE A 450 14.19 -14.24 4.17
N GLN A 451 14.81 -13.32 3.44
CA GLN A 451 16.10 -13.52 2.78
C GLN A 451 17.20 -12.93 3.67
N GLY A 452 17.59 -13.66 4.70
CA GLY A 452 18.64 -13.27 5.64
C GLY A 452 18.42 -13.80 7.05
N MET A 453 19.40 -13.63 7.94
CA MET A 453 19.24 -14.01 9.35
C MET A 453 18.55 -12.88 10.13
N ILE A 454 17.42 -13.21 10.75
CA ILE A 454 16.62 -12.30 11.56
C ILE A 454 17.30 -12.09 12.91
N ASP A 455 17.65 -10.84 13.21
CA ASP A 455 18.05 -10.38 14.54
C ASP A 455 16.85 -9.80 15.31
N THR A 456 16.02 -9.04 14.60
CA THR A 456 14.88 -8.32 15.19
C THR A 456 13.66 -8.49 14.30
N LEU A 457 12.54 -8.93 14.88
CA LEU A 457 11.25 -9.07 14.22
C LEU A 457 10.30 -7.98 14.73
N LYS A 458 9.79 -7.12 13.84
CA LYS A 458 8.66 -6.24 14.14
C LYS A 458 7.37 -6.84 13.60
N VAL A 459 6.41 -7.05 14.49
CA VAL A 459 5.04 -7.43 14.19
C VAL A 459 4.20 -6.16 14.19
N VAL A 460 3.81 -5.71 13.00
CA VAL A 460 3.02 -4.50 12.81
C VAL A 460 1.56 -4.91 12.68
N SER A 461 0.71 -4.38 13.55
CA SER A 461 -0.70 -4.73 13.64
C SER A 461 -1.59 -3.49 13.56
N ALA A 462 -2.73 -3.62 12.89
CA ALA A 462 -3.71 -2.53 12.81
C ALA A 462 -4.53 -2.45 14.10
N ALA A 463 -4.46 -1.31 14.80
CA ALA A 463 -5.27 -1.00 15.97
C ALA A 463 -6.64 -0.39 15.61
N SER A 464 -6.68 0.36 14.51
CA SER A 464 -7.92 0.81 13.89
C SER A 464 -7.77 0.83 12.37
N MET A 465 -8.87 0.56 11.69
CA MET A 465 -8.99 0.62 10.23
C MET A 465 -9.90 1.78 9.85
N LEU A 466 -9.39 2.65 9.01
CA LEU A 466 -10.18 3.58 8.23
C LEU A 466 -10.79 2.83 7.03
N GLU A 467 -12.08 2.52 7.13
CA GLU A 467 -12.90 2.18 5.97
C GLU A 467 -13.37 3.46 5.27
N TYR A 468 -13.06 3.62 3.99
CA TYR A 468 -13.42 4.79 3.20
C TYR A 468 -13.91 4.43 1.80
N PRO A 469 -15.24 4.48 1.55
CA PRO A 469 -15.78 4.41 0.21
C PRO A 469 -15.64 5.75 -0.50
N PHE A 470 -15.26 5.73 -1.77
CA PHE A 470 -15.24 6.90 -2.65
C PHE A 470 -15.46 6.49 -4.11
N GLU A 471 -15.78 7.46 -4.95
CA GLU A 471 -15.98 7.24 -6.39
C GLU A 471 -14.98 8.06 -7.20
N ILE A 472 -14.50 7.49 -8.29
CA ILE A 472 -13.62 8.13 -9.27
C ILE A 472 -14.21 7.93 -10.65
N GLU A 473 -14.23 9.00 -11.44
CA GLU A 473 -14.44 8.94 -12.89
C GLU A 473 -13.07 9.00 -13.58
N VAL A 474 -12.78 8.03 -14.44
CA VAL A 474 -11.53 7.89 -15.20
C VAL A 474 -11.83 8.06 -16.69
N ASP A 475 -10.98 8.80 -17.40
CA ASP A 475 -11.00 8.85 -18.87
C ASP A 475 -10.21 7.66 -19.40
N LEU A 476 -10.86 6.79 -20.18
CA LEU A 476 -10.27 5.56 -20.72
C LEU A 476 -9.38 5.80 -21.95
N ASN A 477 -9.46 6.98 -22.56
CA ASN A 477 -8.54 7.42 -23.61
C ASN A 477 -7.48 8.41 -23.06
N GLY A 478 -7.63 8.81 -21.80
CA GLY A 478 -6.76 9.76 -21.10
C GLY A 478 -5.39 9.17 -20.81
N GLY A 479 -4.50 9.19 -21.80
CA GLY A 479 -3.11 8.78 -21.63
C GLY A 479 -2.40 9.57 -20.53
N GLN A 480 -1.40 8.95 -19.89
CA GLN A 480 -0.59 9.64 -18.87
C GLN A 480 0.10 10.85 -19.51
N GLU A 481 -0.28 12.06 -19.11
CA GLU A 481 0.32 13.29 -19.61
C GLU A 481 1.83 13.25 -19.33
N LEU A 482 2.65 13.19 -20.38
CA LEU A 482 4.11 13.13 -20.33
C LEU A 482 4.72 14.48 -19.91
N ARG A 483 4.34 14.94 -18.70
CA ARG A 483 4.91 16.11 -18.05
C ARG A 483 6.33 15.81 -17.59
N LEU A 484 7.29 16.06 -18.47
CA LEU A 484 8.65 16.43 -18.06
C LEU A 484 8.55 17.70 -17.21
N SER A 485 9.11 17.67 -16.00
CA SER A 485 9.08 18.84 -15.11
C SER A 485 9.95 19.95 -15.70
N ARG A 486 9.39 21.14 -15.89
CA ARG A 486 10.14 22.34 -16.34
C ARG A 486 10.96 22.97 -15.21
N LYS A 487 11.11 22.29 -14.07
CA LYS A 487 11.99 22.68 -12.97
C LYS A 487 13.03 21.59 -12.78
N SER A 488 14.27 22.00 -12.56
CA SER A 488 15.35 21.12 -12.10
C SER A 488 15.10 20.71 -10.64
N GLU A 489 14.12 19.84 -10.44
CA GLU A 489 13.91 19.11 -9.20
C GLU A 489 14.90 17.94 -9.18
N ILE A 490 15.81 17.92 -8.19
CA ILE A 490 16.60 16.72 -7.88
C ILE A 490 15.57 15.63 -7.53
N PRO A 491 15.42 14.56 -8.34
CA PRO A 491 14.17 13.82 -8.33
C PRO A 491 14.13 12.78 -7.21
N ASN A 492 13.27 13.00 -6.22
CA ASN A 492 12.60 11.91 -5.49
C ASN A 492 11.44 11.31 -6.31
N ARG A 493 11.38 11.59 -7.62
CA ARG A 493 10.54 10.88 -8.59
C ARG A 493 11.41 9.88 -9.34
N ILE A 494 11.51 8.66 -8.81
CA ILE A 494 11.99 7.51 -9.58
C ILE A 494 10.90 7.18 -10.60
N ARG A 495 10.92 7.87 -11.75
CA ARG A 495 10.01 7.63 -12.88
C ARG A 495 10.74 6.81 -13.95
N TYR A 496 10.99 5.55 -13.60
CA TYR A 496 11.33 4.48 -14.52
C TYR A 496 10.37 3.33 -14.23
N SER A 497 10.16 2.43 -15.19
CA SER A 497 9.45 1.16 -14.92
C SER A 497 10.02 0.53 -13.66
N HIS A 498 9.15 0.16 -12.70
CA HIS A 498 9.57 -0.47 -11.44
C HIS A 498 10.11 -1.90 -11.66
N HIS A 499 9.87 -2.48 -12.83
CA HIS A 499 10.66 -3.60 -13.33
C HIS A 499 12.05 -3.06 -13.66
N PRO A 500 13.14 -3.53 -13.01
CA PRO A 500 14.48 -3.21 -13.48
C PRO A 500 14.57 -3.62 -14.95
N ILE A 501 14.79 -2.65 -15.85
CA ILE A 501 14.81 -2.90 -17.29
C ILE A 501 15.79 -4.06 -17.52
N PRO A 502 15.33 -5.23 -17.99
CA PRO A 502 16.17 -6.42 -17.96
C PRO A 502 17.42 -6.14 -18.78
N THR A 503 18.58 -6.29 -18.14
CA THR A 503 19.85 -6.19 -18.86
C THR A 503 20.03 -7.53 -19.57
N TYR A 504 19.54 -7.59 -20.80
CA TYR A 504 19.61 -8.79 -21.61
C TYR A 504 21.07 -9.13 -21.93
N SER A 505 21.37 -10.42 -21.95
CA SER A 505 22.64 -10.94 -22.44
C SER A 505 22.62 -10.97 -23.97
N ASP A 506 23.67 -10.46 -24.61
CA ASP A 506 23.92 -10.72 -26.03
C ASP A 506 24.38 -12.17 -26.22
N PHE A 507 23.86 -12.84 -27.25
CA PHE A 507 24.21 -14.20 -27.64
C PHE A 507 24.99 -14.20 -28.96
N SER A 508 25.99 -15.09 -29.05
CA SER A 508 26.65 -15.49 -30.29
C SER A 508 26.11 -16.84 -30.76
N GLU A 509 26.42 -17.24 -31.99
CA GLU A 509 26.09 -18.58 -32.52
C GLU A 509 26.64 -19.68 -31.58
N THR A 510 27.89 -19.56 -31.13
CA THR A 510 28.52 -20.51 -30.19
C THR A 510 27.90 -20.59 -28.79
N ASP A 511 27.01 -19.65 -28.41
CA ASP A 511 26.22 -19.75 -27.17
C ASP A 511 24.93 -20.57 -27.35
N LEU A 512 24.58 -20.89 -28.60
CA LEU A 512 23.35 -21.54 -29.03
C LEU A 512 23.60 -22.87 -29.78
N ASP A 513 24.87 -23.19 -30.04
CA ASP A 513 25.30 -24.51 -30.52
C ASP A 513 25.10 -25.59 -29.43
N ASP A 514 24.85 -26.83 -29.86
CA ASP A 514 24.74 -28.03 -29.03
C ASP A 514 23.82 -27.92 -27.77
N LEU A 515 22.77 -27.10 -27.86
CA LEU A 515 21.79 -26.91 -26.78
C LEU A 515 21.07 -28.22 -26.42
N ALA A 516 21.35 -28.73 -25.22
CA ALA A 516 20.76 -29.97 -24.71
C ALA A 516 19.32 -29.79 -24.22
N VAL A 517 18.44 -30.74 -24.58
CA VAL A 517 17.07 -30.86 -24.05
C VAL A 517 17.08 -31.77 -22.81
N ALA A 518 16.81 -31.20 -21.64
CA ALA A 518 16.57 -31.94 -20.41
C ALA A 518 15.10 -32.36 -20.31
N TRP A 519 14.87 -33.61 -19.89
CA TRP A 519 13.56 -34.13 -19.53
C TRP A 519 13.36 -33.98 -18.02
N ARG A 520 12.23 -33.41 -17.60
CA ARG A 520 11.91 -33.13 -16.20
C ARG A 520 10.50 -33.61 -15.87
N GLU A 521 10.39 -34.73 -15.19
CA GLU A 521 9.14 -35.16 -14.56
C GLU A 521 8.81 -34.28 -13.35
N ALA A 522 7.52 -34.04 -13.11
CA ALA A 522 7.07 -33.17 -12.03
C ALA A 522 7.25 -33.83 -10.65
N GLY A 523 8.19 -33.31 -9.84
CA GLY A 523 8.36 -33.70 -8.44
C GLY A 523 7.10 -33.47 -7.59
N GLU A 524 7.08 -33.89 -6.32
CA GLU A 524 5.89 -33.83 -5.44
C GLU A 524 5.20 -32.45 -5.39
N ARG A 525 5.98 -31.36 -5.51
CA ARG A 525 5.51 -29.96 -5.46
C ARG A 525 5.36 -29.29 -6.82
N GLU A 526 5.64 -30.00 -7.91
CA GLU A 526 5.45 -29.51 -9.27
C GLU A 526 4.18 -30.08 -9.91
N TRP A 527 3.53 -29.28 -10.76
CA TRP A 527 2.21 -29.56 -11.33
C TRP A 527 2.25 -30.05 -12.78
N THR A 528 3.42 -29.97 -13.44
CA THR A 528 3.58 -30.16 -14.88
C THR A 528 4.93 -30.78 -15.18
N ASP A 529 4.95 -31.82 -16.02
CA ASP A 529 6.19 -32.32 -16.61
C ASP A 529 6.71 -31.30 -17.65
N ARG A 530 7.99 -31.34 -18.03
CA ARG A 530 8.53 -30.45 -19.07
C ARG A 530 9.75 -31.01 -19.81
N LEU A 531 9.83 -30.68 -21.10
CA LEU A 531 11.10 -30.60 -21.83
C LEU A 531 11.68 -29.20 -21.60
N GLU A 532 12.97 -29.09 -21.34
CA GLU A 532 13.63 -27.87 -20.88
C GLU A 532 15.00 -27.71 -21.56
N ILE A 533 15.23 -26.58 -22.23
CA ILE A 533 16.55 -26.20 -22.74
C ILE A 533 17.06 -25.05 -21.86
N GLN A 534 18.24 -25.23 -21.26
CA GLN A 534 18.89 -24.22 -20.45
C GLN A 534 19.90 -23.45 -21.30
N LEU A 535 19.74 -22.13 -21.40
CA LEU A 535 20.68 -21.23 -22.06
C LEU A 535 21.88 -20.94 -21.15
N SER A 536 23.07 -20.82 -21.76
CA SER A 536 24.34 -20.55 -21.07
C SER A 536 24.31 -19.27 -20.22
N LYS A 537 23.52 -18.27 -20.62
CA LYS A 537 23.40 -16.94 -19.99
C LYS A 537 21.97 -16.39 -20.10
N GLY A 538 21.74 -15.19 -19.56
CA GLY A 538 20.48 -14.46 -19.62
C GLY A 538 20.38 -13.37 -18.54
N PRO A 539 19.26 -12.60 -18.48
CA PRO A 539 18.03 -12.79 -19.25
C PRO A 539 18.21 -12.65 -20.77
N PHE A 540 17.40 -13.33 -21.58
CA PHE A 540 17.38 -13.12 -23.04
C PHE A 540 16.10 -12.37 -23.47
N SER A 541 16.14 -11.73 -24.64
CA SER A 541 14.95 -11.11 -25.25
C SER A 541 14.66 -11.84 -26.55
N GLY A 542 13.48 -12.44 -26.67
CA GLY A 542 13.17 -13.26 -27.85
C GLY A 542 11.88 -14.04 -27.70
N ARG A 543 11.73 -15.07 -28.54
CA ARG A 543 10.69 -16.09 -28.47
C ARG A 543 11.28 -17.45 -28.86
N ALA A 544 10.84 -18.49 -28.19
CA ALA A 544 11.06 -19.88 -28.58
C ALA A 544 9.73 -20.50 -29.02
N ASP A 545 9.70 -21.04 -30.23
CA ASP A 545 8.58 -21.80 -30.79
C ASP A 545 8.96 -23.28 -30.85
N TRP A 546 8.03 -24.15 -30.47
CA TRP A 546 8.27 -25.58 -30.29
C TRP A 546 7.33 -26.39 -31.17
N GLU A 547 7.91 -27.26 -32.00
CA GLU A 547 7.23 -28.38 -32.63
C GLU A 547 7.81 -29.67 -32.02
N VAL A 548 7.00 -30.47 -31.33
CA VAL A 548 7.45 -31.70 -30.68
C VAL A 548 6.46 -32.83 -30.94
N HIS A 549 6.98 -33.97 -31.38
CA HIS A 549 6.27 -35.21 -31.63
C HIS A 549 6.77 -36.26 -30.63
N PHE A 550 5.86 -36.85 -29.86
CA PHE A 550 6.19 -37.83 -28.82
C PHE A 550 5.92 -39.25 -29.32
N PHE A 551 6.70 -40.22 -28.83
CA PHE A 551 6.59 -41.63 -29.19
C PHE A 551 6.60 -42.47 -27.92
N GLY A 552 5.52 -43.23 -27.70
CA GLY A 552 5.51 -44.30 -26.71
C GLY A 552 6.30 -45.52 -27.22
N HIS A 553 6.25 -46.61 -26.45
CA HIS A 553 7.00 -47.83 -26.76
C HIS A 553 6.68 -48.40 -28.16
N ASP A 554 5.40 -48.40 -28.55
CA ASP A 554 4.93 -49.08 -29.78
C ASP A 554 4.30 -48.15 -30.83
N GLN A 555 4.00 -46.89 -30.49
CA GLN A 555 3.28 -45.96 -31.39
C GLN A 555 3.53 -44.49 -31.04
N PRO A 556 3.35 -43.56 -32.02
CA PRO A 556 3.32 -42.12 -31.75
C PRO A 556 2.26 -41.77 -30.70
N GLN A 557 2.57 -40.80 -29.85
CA GLN A 557 1.65 -40.25 -28.85
C GLN A 557 1.43 -38.76 -29.13
N PHE A 558 0.15 -38.37 -29.19
CA PHE A 558 -0.23 -36.97 -29.27
C PHE A 558 -0.38 -36.40 -27.86
N LEU A 559 0.64 -35.69 -27.38
CA LEU A 559 0.60 -34.95 -26.12
C LEU A 559 0.47 -33.45 -26.41
N THR A 560 -0.50 -32.81 -25.76
CA THR A 560 -0.71 -31.36 -25.89
C THR A 560 0.04 -30.66 -24.76
N GLY A 561 0.99 -29.79 -25.10
CA GLY A 561 1.70 -28.95 -24.14
C GLY A 561 1.75 -27.48 -24.51
N ASN A 562 2.32 -26.68 -23.62
CA ASN A 562 2.45 -25.23 -23.76
C ASN A 562 3.91 -24.78 -23.68
N ALA A 563 4.34 -24.00 -24.67
CA ALA A 563 5.67 -23.37 -24.66
C ALA A 563 5.71 -22.20 -23.67
N ILE A 564 6.72 -22.18 -22.80
CA ILE A 564 6.96 -21.17 -21.77
C ILE A 564 8.44 -20.79 -21.80
N GLN A 565 8.73 -19.52 -21.51
CA GLN A 565 10.08 -18.95 -21.53
C GLN A 565 10.34 -18.30 -20.16
N GLY A 566 11.41 -18.74 -19.49
CA GLY A 566 11.95 -18.10 -18.31
C GLY A 566 13.05 -17.10 -18.68
N ALA A 567 13.85 -16.71 -17.69
CA ALA A 567 14.95 -15.77 -17.92
C ALA A 567 16.13 -16.43 -18.63
N ARG A 568 16.42 -17.71 -18.34
CA ARG A 568 17.60 -18.44 -18.85
C ARG A 568 17.24 -19.78 -19.48
N ASP A 569 15.95 -20.03 -19.64
CA ASP A 569 15.38 -21.33 -19.92
C ASP A 569 14.20 -21.17 -20.85
N ILE A 570 13.99 -22.18 -21.67
CA ILE A 570 12.82 -22.33 -22.53
C ILE A 570 12.30 -23.74 -22.30
N SER A 571 10.99 -23.89 -22.16
CA SER A 571 10.38 -25.18 -21.83
C SER A 571 9.08 -25.43 -22.56
N TYR A 572 8.80 -26.69 -22.83
CA TYR A 572 7.51 -27.18 -23.29
C TYR A 572 6.88 -27.98 -22.16
N ARG A 573 5.82 -27.44 -21.55
CA ARG A 573 5.16 -28.05 -20.38
C ARG A 573 4.01 -28.97 -20.78
N LEU A 574 3.93 -30.10 -20.10
CA LEU A 574 2.96 -31.17 -20.25
C LEU A 574 2.23 -31.40 -18.92
N ASP A 575 1.11 -32.13 -18.93
CA ASP A 575 0.46 -32.51 -17.68
C ASP A 575 1.33 -33.52 -16.90
N LYS A 576 1.20 -33.50 -15.58
CA LYS A 576 1.98 -34.36 -14.68
C LYS A 576 1.83 -35.86 -15.01
N GLY A 577 2.96 -36.54 -15.19
CA GLY A 577 3.03 -37.96 -15.51
C GLY A 577 2.93 -38.30 -17.00
N GLN A 578 2.76 -37.32 -17.89
CA GLN A 578 2.74 -37.57 -19.33
C GLN A 578 4.11 -37.94 -19.89
N LEU A 579 5.23 -37.37 -19.37
CA LEU A 579 6.57 -37.75 -19.86
C LEU A 579 6.90 -39.21 -19.56
N ALA A 580 6.45 -39.74 -18.43
CA ALA A 580 6.67 -41.15 -18.06
C ALA A 580 5.97 -42.15 -18.99
N SER A 581 4.98 -41.71 -19.79
CA SER A 581 4.31 -42.56 -20.79
C SER A 581 5.01 -42.58 -22.16
N VAL A 582 6.07 -41.79 -22.32
CA VAL A 582 6.81 -41.57 -23.57
C VAL A 582 8.20 -42.21 -23.49
N SER A 583 8.65 -42.80 -24.60
CA SER A 583 9.98 -43.40 -24.75
C SER A 583 10.95 -42.53 -25.55
N ALA A 584 10.46 -41.68 -26.45
CA ALA A 584 11.26 -40.70 -27.18
C ALA A 584 10.43 -39.46 -27.59
N ALA A 585 11.10 -38.33 -27.81
CA ALA A 585 10.51 -37.16 -28.45
C ALA A 585 11.45 -36.61 -29.52
N PHE A 586 10.88 -36.20 -30.65
CA PHE A 586 11.60 -35.60 -31.78
C PHE A 586 10.89 -34.31 -32.19
N GLY A 587 11.64 -33.31 -32.63
CA GLY A 587 11.05 -32.00 -32.87
C GLY A 587 12.05 -30.93 -33.30
N ILE A 588 11.53 -29.72 -33.47
CA ILE A 588 12.26 -28.52 -33.84
C ILE A 588 11.93 -27.45 -32.80
N VAL A 589 12.96 -26.79 -32.27
CA VAL A 589 12.80 -25.59 -31.43
C VAL A 589 13.39 -24.41 -32.17
N GLN A 590 12.53 -23.51 -32.64
CA GLN A 590 12.95 -22.31 -33.36
C GLN A 590 13.18 -21.17 -32.36
N LEU A 591 14.44 -20.73 -32.26
CA LEU A 591 14.85 -19.63 -31.38
C LEU A 591 14.98 -18.31 -32.13
N ASN A 592 14.07 -17.38 -31.82
CA ASN A 592 14.07 -16.01 -32.33
C ASN A 592 14.59 -15.07 -31.24
N ILE A 593 15.91 -15.03 -31.05
CA ILE A 593 16.60 -14.20 -30.05
C ILE A 593 17.02 -12.86 -30.66
N LYS A 594 16.81 -11.76 -29.91
CA LYS A 594 17.25 -10.42 -30.27
C LYS A 594 18.62 -10.14 -29.66
N THR A 595 19.62 -9.94 -30.50
CA THR A 595 21.00 -9.59 -30.14
C THR A 595 21.27 -8.09 -30.34
N ASP A 596 22.44 -7.60 -29.94
CA ASP A 596 22.92 -6.22 -30.16
C ASP A 596 22.04 -5.13 -29.51
N ILE A 597 21.38 -5.45 -28.39
CA ILE A 597 20.43 -4.53 -27.71
C ILE A 597 21.19 -3.40 -26.98
N LYS A 598 21.58 -2.38 -27.75
CA LYS A 598 22.38 -1.25 -27.26
C LYS A 598 21.54 -0.29 -26.41
N ARG A 599 21.83 -0.25 -25.11
CA ARG A 599 21.21 0.69 -24.16
C ARG A 599 21.67 2.14 -24.41
N LEU A 600 20.72 3.02 -24.70
CA LEU A 600 20.93 4.47 -24.68
C LEU A 600 20.81 4.99 -23.24
N SER A 601 21.95 5.33 -22.64
CA SER A 601 22.02 5.99 -21.33
C SER A 601 22.24 7.49 -21.51
N PHE A 602 21.23 8.29 -21.18
CA PHE A 602 21.32 9.75 -21.18
C PHE A 602 22.00 10.23 -19.89
N ALA A 603 23.22 10.74 -19.99
CA ALA A 603 23.90 11.40 -18.88
C ALA A 603 23.32 12.82 -18.70
N ASN A 604 22.83 13.14 -17.49
CA ASN A 604 22.48 14.51 -17.16
C ASN A 604 23.75 15.37 -17.11
N LYS A 605 23.72 16.54 -17.74
CA LYS A 605 24.94 17.25 -18.11
C LYS A 605 25.14 18.52 -17.30
N GLU A 606 25.86 18.38 -16.19
CA GLU A 606 26.51 19.54 -15.59
C GLU A 606 27.64 20.03 -16.53
N GLY A 607 27.39 21.15 -17.22
CA GLY A 607 28.42 21.98 -17.87
C GLY A 607 29.07 21.50 -19.18
N GLY A 608 28.87 20.26 -19.62
CA GLY A 608 29.57 19.71 -20.81
C GLY A 608 28.91 20.01 -22.17
N LYS A 609 29.67 20.53 -23.14
CA LYS A 609 29.27 20.66 -24.57
C LYS A 609 28.63 19.36 -25.12
N PRO A 610 27.65 19.42 -26.05
CA PRO A 610 26.98 18.24 -26.61
C PRO A 610 27.98 17.16 -27.05
N GLN A 611 27.66 15.89 -26.73
CA GLN A 611 28.49 14.75 -27.09
C GLN A 611 27.76 13.98 -28.18
N THR A 612 28.31 14.03 -29.39
CA THR A 612 27.94 13.10 -30.45
C THR A 612 28.45 11.71 -30.06
N ARG A 613 27.55 10.73 -29.95
CA ARG A 613 27.93 9.32 -29.91
C ARG A 613 27.58 8.70 -31.26
N ASN A 614 28.61 8.23 -31.97
CA ASN A 614 28.40 7.46 -33.18
C ASN A 614 27.84 6.09 -32.78
N LEU A 615 26.67 5.75 -33.31
CA LEU A 615 26.19 4.37 -33.38
C LEU A 615 26.53 3.83 -34.78
N PRO A 616 26.92 2.56 -34.94
CA PRO A 616 26.95 1.92 -36.25
C PRO A 616 25.50 1.64 -36.69
N SER A 617 25.05 1.92 -37.91
CA SER A 617 25.60 2.73 -39.02
C SER A 617 24.41 3.35 -39.77
N GLY A 618 24.57 4.53 -40.38
CA GLY A 618 23.51 5.14 -41.20
C GLY A 618 23.46 6.67 -41.09
N GLU A 619 22.65 7.19 -40.16
CA GLU A 619 22.33 8.61 -40.07
C GLU A 619 22.59 9.23 -38.68
N PRO A 620 23.07 10.49 -38.60
CA PRO A 620 23.30 11.18 -37.33
C PRO A 620 22.00 11.72 -36.73
N VAL A 621 21.41 10.99 -35.77
CA VAL A 621 20.25 11.46 -35.01
C VAL A 621 20.65 12.58 -34.05
N THR A 622 20.22 13.81 -34.34
CA THR A 622 20.41 14.96 -33.45
C THR A 622 19.24 15.06 -32.47
N VAL A 623 19.49 14.77 -31.19
CA VAL A 623 18.48 14.92 -30.12
C VAL A 623 18.72 16.24 -29.38
N SER A 624 17.81 17.19 -29.58
CA SER A 624 17.80 18.49 -28.91
C SER A 624 16.87 18.47 -27.70
N PHE A 625 17.33 18.99 -26.56
CA PHE A 625 16.51 19.25 -25.37
C PHE A 625 16.55 20.76 -25.04
N ASN A 626 15.42 21.31 -24.60
CA ASN A 626 15.25 22.70 -24.14
C ASN A 626 15.11 22.74 -22.61
#